data_AF-A0A952APH2-F1
#
_entry.id   AF-A0A952APH2-F1
#
_cell.length_a   1.000
_cell.length_b   1.000
_cell.length_c   1.000
_cell.angle_alpha   90.00
_cell.angle_beta   90.00
_cell.angle_gamma   90.00
#
_symmetry.space_group_name_H-M   'P 1'
#
loop_
_entity.id
_entity.type
_entity.pdbx_description
1 polymer ?
#
loop_
_entity_poly.entity_id
_entity_poly.type
_entity_poly.pdbx_seq_one_letter_code
_entity_poly.pdbx_strand_id
1 'polypeptide(L)'
;MPCDITRPNLDLGECYALNETQTVRDVYTDPAFLVNLIVRNVFVVAGIILFLLVVYAGYLFITGGTKGIEKAKEVLQGALIGFFVMFAAYWIVQIIKVVTGADIPI
;
A
#
# COMPACT_ATOMS: atom_id res chain seq x y z
N MET A 1 30.08 -6.94 13.10
CA MET A 1 30.62 -7.78 14.20
C MET A 1 31.10 -9.10 13.61
N PRO A 2 32.21 -9.68 14.06
CA PRO A 2 32.58 -11.04 13.65
C PRO A 2 31.57 -12.05 14.23
N CYS A 3 31.03 -12.92 13.37
CA CYS A 3 30.15 -14.01 13.77
C CYS A 3 30.87 -14.97 14.74
N ASP A 4 30.33 -15.13 15.95
CA ASP A 4 30.90 -15.99 16.99
C ASP A 4 30.31 -17.41 16.90
N ILE A 5 30.99 -18.26 16.14
CA ILE A 5 30.59 -19.66 15.89
C ILE A 5 30.82 -20.59 17.08
N THR A 6 31.34 -20.10 18.21
CA THR A 6 31.67 -20.93 19.38
C THR A 6 30.50 -21.10 20.35
N ARG A 7 29.37 -20.43 20.10
CA ARG A 7 28.20 -20.47 20.97
C ARG A 7 27.34 -21.72 20.72
N PRO A 8 26.77 -22.33 21.79
CA PRO A 8 25.91 -23.51 21.67
C PRO A 8 24.58 -23.21 20.95
N ASN A 9 24.16 -21.95 20.88
CA ASN A 9 23.04 -21.48 20.06
C ASN A 9 23.56 -20.46 19.04
N LEU A 10 23.58 -20.86 17.78
CA LEU A 10 24.08 -20.06 16.65
C LEU A 10 22.90 -19.40 15.93
N ASP A 11 22.77 -18.08 16.05
CA ASP A 11 21.79 -17.32 15.28
C ASP A 11 22.38 -16.98 13.90
N LEU A 12 21.97 -17.77 12.91
CA LEU A 12 22.38 -17.62 11.53
C LEU A 12 21.99 -16.23 10.97
N GLY A 13 20.94 -15.60 11.48
CA GLY A 13 20.47 -14.30 11.02
C GLY A 13 21.46 -13.16 11.26
N GLU A 14 22.29 -13.24 12.31
CA GLU A 14 23.34 -12.26 12.63
C GLU A 14 24.64 -12.54 11.87
N CYS A 15 24.82 -13.78 11.41
CA CYS A 15 26.04 -14.24 10.74
C CYS A 15 25.99 -14.11 9.21
N TYR A 16 24.79 -14.09 8.61
CA TYR A 16 24.62 -13.87 7.18
C TYR A 16 24.45 -12.37 6.88
N ALA A 17 25.46 -11.79 6.22
CA ALA A 17 25.41 -10.43 5.69
C ALA A 17 24.69 -10.41 4.33
N LEU A 18 23.69 -9.54 4.18
CA LEU A 18 23.04 -9.29 2.88
C LEU A 18 23.80 -8.26 2.05
N ASN A 19 24.58 -7.40 2.71
CA ASN A 19 25.50 -6.42 2.12
C ASN A 19 26.60 -6.09 3.14
N GLU A 20 27.63 -5.32 2.76
CA GLU A 20 28.75 -4.87 3.62
C GLU A 20 28.29 -4.18 4.92
N THR A 21 27.05 -3.67 4.96
CA THR A 21 26.52 -2.86 6.07
C THR A 21 25.33 -3.46 6.82
N GLN A 22 24.73 -4.57 6.39
CA GLN A 22 23.47 -5.06 6.97
C GLN A 22 23.33 -6.60 6.94
N THR A 23 22.78 -7.17 8.01
CA THR A 23 22.55 -8.61 8.16
C THR A 23 21.14 -9.02 7.71
N VAL A 24 20.90 -10.32 7.49
CA VAL A 24 19.56 -10.84 7.14
C VAL A 24 18.52 -10.46 8.20
N ARG A 25 18.92 -10.46 9.48
CA ARG A 25 18.05 -10.11 10.61
C ARG A 25 17.63 -8.64 10.60
N ASP A 26 18.47 -7.74 10.09
CA ASP A 26 18.16 -6.30 10.00
C ASP A 26 17.16 -5.96 8.89
N VAL A 27 17.07 -6.80 7.85
CA VAL A 27 16.20 -6.56 6.69
C VAL A 27 14.86 -7.28 6.81
N TYR A 28 14.84 -8.47 7.41
CA TYR A 28 13.63 -9.30 7.57
C TYR A 28 13.16 -9.38 9.02
N THR A 29 13.27 -8.27 9.75
CA THR A 29 12.90 -8.21 11.17
C THR A 29 11.38 -8.18 11.37
N ASP A 30 10.62 -7.63 10.42
CA ASP A 30 9.18 -7.40 10.58
C ASP A 30 8.38 -7.67 9.27
N PRO A 31 7.22 -8.36 9.36
CA PRO A 31 6.27 -8.48 8.25
C PRO A 31 5.85 -7.14 7.61
N ALA A 32 5.99 -6.03 8.32
CA ALA A 32 5.66 -4.68 7.86
C ALA A 32 6.35 -4.28 6.55
N PHE A 33 7.54 -4.80 6.24
CA PHE A 33 8.23 -4.48 4.99
C PHE A 33 7.41 -4.88 3.75
N LEU A 34 6.84 -6.10 3.77
CA LEU A 34 6.03 -6.60 2.66
C LEU A 34 4.72 -5.85 2.54
N VAL A 35 4.09 -5.54 3.67
CA VAL A 35 2.86 -4.75 3.71
C VAL A 35 3.09 -3.37 3.09
N ASN A 36 4.16 -2.68 3.47
CA ASN A 36 4.46 -1.34 2.94
C ASN A 36 4.76 -1.33 1.45
N LEU A 37 5.49 -2.33 0.96
CA LEU A 37 5.78 -2.46 -0.46
C LEU A 37 4.48 -2.65 -1.26
N ILE A 38 3.59 -3.55 -0.79
CA ILE A 38 2.33 -3.85 -1.47
C ILE A 38 1.39 -2.65 -1.41
N VAL A 39 1.17 -2.10 -0.21
CA VAL A 39 0.23 -0.99 0.01
C VAL A 39 0.61 0.20 -0.85
N ARG A 40 1.88 0.63 -0.82
CA ARG A 40 2.34 1.77 -1.63
C ARG A 40 2.08 1.56 -3.12
N ASN A 41 2.40 0.38 -3.66
CA ASN A 41 2.18 0.08 -5.07
C ASN A 41 0.68 0.03 -5.42
N VAL A 42 -0.14 -0.55 -4.55
CA VAL A 42 -1.60 -0.63 -4.75
C VAL A 42 -2.23 0.76 -4.78
N PHE A 43 -1.82 1.67 -3.88
CA PHE A 43 -2.33 3.05 -3.87
C PHE A 43 -2.00 3.80 -5.17
N VAL A 44 -0.78 3.63 -5.71
CA VAL A 44 -0.40 4.23 -6.99
C VAL A 44 -1.26 3.67 -8.13
N VAL A 45 -1.40 2.34 -8.21
CA VAL A 45 -2.22 1.68 -9.24
C VAL A 45 -3.68 2.09 -9.13
N ALA A 46 -4.24 2.14 -7.91
CA ALA A 46 -5.61 2.55 -7.66
C ALA A 46 -5.85 4.02 -8.05
N GLY A 47 -4.89 4.91 -7.81
CA GLY A 47 -4.94 6.30 -8.27
C GLY A 47 -5.00 6.41 -9.79
N ILE A 48 -4.19 5.61 -10.50
CA ILE A 48 -4.21 5.55 -11.97
C ILE A 48 -5.56 5.02 -12.47
N ILE A 49 -6.08 3.94 -11.88
CA ILE A 49 -7.38 3.37 -12.25
C ILE A 49 -8.50 4.39 -12.02
N LEU A 50 -8.51 5.07 -10.87
CA LEU A 50 -9.48 6.10 -10.56
C LEU A 50 -9.44 7.23 -11.59
N PHE A 51 -8.25 7.69 -11.97
CA PHE A 51 -8.09 8.71 -13.00
C PHE A 51 -8.69 8.25 -14.34
N LEU A 52 -8.40 7.01 -14.78
CA LEU A 52 -8.95 6.45 -16.00
C LEU A 52 -10.47 6.30 -15.95
N LEU A 53 -11.05 5.89 -14.81
CA LEU A 53 -12.49 5.79 -14.62
C LEU A 53 -13.18 7.15 -14.71
N VAL A 54 -12.59 8.19 -14.12
CA VAL A 54 -13.13 9.57 -14.21
C VAL A 54 -13.08 10.09 -15.65
N VAL A 55 -11.96 9.89 -16.35
CA VAL A 55 -11.84 10.26 -17.77
C VAL A 55 -12.84 9.49 -18.63
N TYR A 56 -13.01 8.18 -18.38
CA TYR A 56 -13.97 7.34 -19.09
C TYR A 56 -15.42 7.76 -18.82
N ALA A 57 -15.76 8.09 -17.57
CA ALA A 57 -17.07 8.62 -17.22
C ALA A 57 -17.34 9.95 -17.94
N GLY A 58 -16.36 10.86 -17.97
CA GLY A 58 -16.47 12.13 -18.71
C GLY A 58 -16.66 11.91 -20.22
N TYR A 59 -15.90 10.98 -20.81
CA TYR A 59 -16.06 10.60 -22.20
C TYR A 59 -17.47 10.06 -22.50
N LEU A 60 -17.97 9.17 -21.64
CA LEU A 60 -19.30 8.56 -21.79
C LEU A 60 -20.43 9.57 -21.61
N PHE A 61 -20.25 10.56 -20.74
CA PHE A 61 -21.18 11.66 -20.53
C PHE A 61 -21.33 12.53 -21.78
N ILE A 62 -20.23 12.81 -22.49
CA ILE A 62 -20.23 13.66 -23.69
C ILE A 62 -20.72 12.88 -24.92
N THR A 63 -20.28 11.63 -25.08
CA THR A 63 -20.49 10.88 -26.34
C THR A 63 -21.70 9.95 -26.34
N GLY A 64 -22.19 9.53 -25.18
CA GLY A 64 -23.20 8.47 -25.10
C GLY A 64 -24.67 8.92 -25.07
N GLY A 65 -24.96 10.22 -25.18
CA GLY A 65 -26.32 10.75 -25.12
C GLY A 65 -27.04 10.39 -23.81
N THR A 66 -28.37 10.17 -23.84
CA THR A 66 -29.16 9.88 -22.63
C THR A 66 -28.69 8.61 -21.89
N LYS A 67 -28.39 7.53 -22.61
CA LYS A 67 -27.86 6.28 -22.03
C LYS A 67 -26.43 6.44 -21.50
N GLY A 68 -25.62 7.26 -22.15
CA GLY A 68 -24.26 7.57 -21.72
C GLY A 68 -24.23 8.32 -20.41
N ILE A 69 -25.12 9.29 -20.23
CA ILE A 69 -25.24 10.06 -18.99
C ILE A 69 -25.54 9.15 -17.79
N GLU A 70 -26.48 8.21 -17.95
CA GLU A 70 -26.85 7.28 -16.88
C GLU A 70 -25.67 6.38 -16.48
N LYS A 71 -24.98 5.80 -17.47
CA LYS A 71 -23.78 4.99 -17.22
C LYS A 71 -22.61 5.80 -16.67
N ALA A 72 -22.40 7.03 -17.13
CA ALA A 72 -21.34 7.90 -16.62
C ALA A 72 -21.56 8.19 -15.13
N LYS A 73 -22.80 8.40 -14.72
CA LYS A 73 -23.17 8.58 -13.31
C LYS A 73 -22.87 7.33 -12.48
N GLU A 74 -23.18 6.14 -12.99
CA GLU A 74 -22.87 4.87 -12.33
C GLU A 74 -21.35 4.67 -12.16
N VAL A 75 -20.57 4.88 -13.22
CA VAL A 75 -19.10 4.78 -13.19
C VAL A 75 -18.52 5.79 -12.20
N LEU A 76 -19.01 7.04 -12.23
CA LEU A 76 -18.54 8.08 -11.32
C LEU A 76 -18.90 7.78 -9.86
N GLN A 77 -20.09 7.25 -9.59
CA GLN A 77 -20.47 6.80 -8.25
C GLN A 77 -19.55 5.67 -7.77
N GLY A 78 -19.26 4.68 -8.62
CA GLY A 78 -18.30 3.62 -8.30
C GLY A 78 -16.90 4.15 -7.99
N ALA A 79 -16.40 5.10 -8.81
CA ALA A 79 -15.11 5.74 -8.59
C ALA A 79 -15.07 6.55 -7.28
N LEU A 80 -16.14 7.27 -6.96
CA LEU A 80 -16.27 8.03 -5.70
C LEU A 80 -16.31 7.11 -4.48
N ILE A 81 -17.06 6.01 -4.54
CA ILE A 81 -17.12 5.02 -3.46
C ILE A 81 -15.73 4.42 -3.26
N GLY A 82 -15.06 3.97 -4.33
CA GLY A 82 -13.70 3.43 -4.25
C GLY A 82 -12.70 4.43 -3.66
N PHE A 83 -12.78 5.70 -4.06
CA PHE A 83 -11.98 6.77 -3.49
C PHE A 83 -12.21 6.92 -1.98
N PHE A 84 -13.49 6.95 -1.57
CA PHE A 84 -13.86 7.12 -0.17
C PHE A 84 -13.39 5.94 0.69
N VAL A 85 -13.43 4.72 0.15
CA VAL A 85 -12.89 3.53 0.83
C VAL A 85 -11.38 3.66 1.04
N MET A 86 -10.63 4.08 0.02
CA MET A 86 -9.18 4.31 0.17
C MET A 86 -8.87 5.40 1.18
N PHE A 87 -9.65 6.48 1.16
CA PHE A 87 -9.53 7.57 2.11
C PHE A 87 -9.81 7.10 3.54
N ALA A 88 -10.90 6.36 3.75
CA ALA A 88 -11.24 5.79 5.05
C ALA A 88 -10.17 4.82 5.57
N ALA A 89 -9.59 3.98 4.69
CA ALA A 89 -8.51 3.07 5.05
C ALA A 89 -7.30 3.82 5.61
N TYR A 90 -6.89 4.93 4.96
CA TYR A 90 -5.81 5.78 5.46
C TYR A 90 -6.12 6.34 6.86
N TRP A 91 -7.32 6.88 7.07
CA TRP A 91 -7.70 7.43 8.36
C TRP A 91 -7.76 6.38 9.47
N ILE A 92 -8.22 5.16 9.16
CA ILE A 92 -8.22 4.06 10.15
C ILE A 92 -6.80 3.80 10.65
N VAL A 93 -5.82 3.69 9.74
CA VAL A 93 -4.42 3.45 10.14
C VAL A 93 -3.86 4.63 10.93
N GLN A 94 -4.18 5.87 10.52
CA GLN A 94 -3.72 7.06 11.23
C GLN A 94 -4.29 7.14 12.66
N ILE A 95 -5.56 6.78 12.85
CA ILE A 95 -6.17 6.71 14.18
C ILE A 95 -5.50 5.64 15.02
N ILE A 96 -5.24 4.45 14.45
CA ILE A 96 -4.52 3.38 15.15
C ILE A 96 -3.15 3.87 15.60
N LYS A 97 -2.38 4.52 14.73
CA LYS A 97 -1.06 5.09 15.04
C LYS A 97 -1.11 6.07 16.22
N VAL A 98 -2.12 6.95 16.25
CA VAL A 98 -2.31 7.93 17.34
C VAL A 98 -2.70 7.25 18.65
N VAL A 99 -3.57 6.23 18.61
CA VAL A 99 -4.10 5.57 19.81
C VAL A 99 -3.10 4.58 20.43
N THR A 100 -2.37 3.82 19.61
CA THR A 100 -1.42 2.80 20.09
C THR A 100 -0.01 3.34 20.26
N GLY A 101 0.33 4.47 19.64
CA GLY A 101 1.71 4.95 19.57
C GLY A 101 2.64 4.05 18.75
N ALA A 102 2.10 3.06 18.05
CA ALA A 102 2.87 2.21 17.16
C ALA A 102 3.31 3.01 15.93
N ASP A 103 4.62 3.05 15.65
CA ASP A 103 5.12 3.68 14.45
C ASP A 103 4.88 2.75 13.26
N ILE A 104 3.72 2.91 12.64
CA ILE A 104 3.38 2.25 11.37
C ILE A 104 3.92 3.18 10.28
N PRO A 105 4.97 2.79 9.54
CA PRO A 105 5.39 3.50 8.35
C PRO A 105 4.37 3.16 7.27
N ILE A 106 3.53 4.10 6.88
CA ILE A 106 2.63 4.03 5.71
C ILE A 106 2.98 5.14 4.74
#